data_AF-A0A966ML17-F1
#
_entry.id   AF-A0A966ML17-F1
#
_cell.length_a   1.000
_cell.length_b   1.000
_cell.length_c   1.000
_cell.angle_alpha   90.00
_cell.angle_beta   90.00
_cell.angle_gamma   90.00
#
_symmetry.space_group_name_H-M   'P 1'
#
loop_
_entity.id
_entity.type
_entity.pdbx_description
1 polymer ?
#
loop_
_entity_poly.entity_id
_entity_poly.type
_entity_poly.pdbx_seq_one_letter_code
_entity_poly.pdbx_strand_id
1 'polypeptide(L)'
;KKDLLRNLGAELRLVPPKPYKDDNNFVKVAARLADELRPTNNNGVIWANQFDNVANAKGHYEGTGQEIWEQTDGKIDGFVCSSGTGGTISGVSNALKEKNKDIKIYLADPKGSALYNYIKTGELKSEGGSITEGIGSSSDAYSIDDHEALPILYDLIQNEGLSLGTSCGINIAGAIRLAKELGPGKTIVTILCDRSDKYATKMFNKEFLKEKKLPYPSWL
;
A
#
# COMPACT_ATOMS: atom_id res chain seq x y z
N LYS A 1 -18.07 2.91 3.59
CA LYS A 1 -17.27 3.37 2.41
C LYS A 1 -18.09 4.22 1.44
N LYS A 2 -19.17 3.69 0.83
CA LYS A 2 -20.01 4.46 -0.11
C LYS A 2 -20.59 5.73 0.52
N ASP A 3 -21.08 5.62 1.76
CA ASP A 3 -21.71 6.76 2.43
C ASP A 3 -20.72 7.85 2.82
N LEU A 4 -19.49 7.48 3.21
CA LEU A 4 -18.41 8.44 3.44
C LEU A 4 -18.15 9.28 2.17
N LEU A 5 -18.04 8.64 1.01
CA LEU A 5 -17.82 9.35 -0.26
C LEU A 5 -18.97 10.32 -0.58
N ARG A 6 -20.23 9.87 -0.44
CA ARG A 6 -21.40 10.73 -0.67
C ARG A 6 -21.45 11.91 0.29
N ASN A 7 -21.16 11.67 1.57
CA ASN A 7 -21.16 12.70 2.60
C ASN A 7 -20.08 13.76 2.39
N LEU A 8 -18.97 13.40 1.74
CA LEU A 8 -17.92 14.33 1.32
C LEU A 8 -18.23 15.05 -0.01
N GLY A 9 -19.41 14.83 -0.58
CA GLY A 9 -19.86 15.50 -1.81
C GLY A 9 -19.46 14.79 -3.10
N ALA A 10 -18.95 13.55 -3.05
CA ALA A 10 -18.61 12.81 -4.26
C ALA A 10 -19.86 12.32 -5.00
N GLU A 11 -19.93 12.60 -6.30
CA GLU A 11 -20.93 12.00 -7.18
C GLU A 11 -20.59 10.53 -7.46
N LEU A 12 -21.26 9.61 -6.77
CA LEU A 12 -20.90 8.20 -6.79
C LEU A 12 -21.59 7.44 -7.95
N ARG A 13 -20.80 7.10 -8.98
CA ARG A 13 -21.22 6.20 -10.08
C ARG A 13 -20.88 4.75 -9.74
N LEU A 14 -21.89 3.92 -9.49
CA LEU A 14 -21.69 2.50 -9.14
C LEU A 14 -21.59 1.64 -10.40
N VAL A 15 -20.59 0.76 -10.45
CA VAL A 15 -20.41 -0.25 -11.51
C VAL A 15 -20.27 -1.65 -10.89
N PRO A 16 -20.65 -2.72 -11.59
CA PRO A 16 -20.39 -4.08 -11.14
C PRO A 16 -18.89 -4.36 -10.95
N PRO A 17 -18.49 -5.18 -9.96
CA PRO A 17 -17.10 -5.56 -9.78
C PRO A 17 -16.64 -6.45 -10.94
N LYS A 18 -15.50 -6.10 -11.55
CA LYS A 18 -14.91 -6.82 -12.68
C LYS A 18 -13.38 -6.88 -12.55
N PRO A 19 -12.73 -7.99 -12.96
CA PRO A 19 -11.26 -8.07 -12.98
C PRO A 19 -10.68 -7.07 -13.98
N TYR A 20 -9.42 -6.66 -13.81
CA TYR A 20 -8.80 -5.63 -14.67
C TYR A 20 -8.79 -5.98 -16.17
N LYS A 21 -8.71 -7.29 -16.49
CA LYS A 21 -8.78 -7.78 -17.88
C LYS A 21 -10.09 -7.42 -18.59
N ASP A 22 -11.19 -7.22 -17.85
CA ASP A 22 -12.49 -6.85 -18.38
C ASP A 22 -12.55 -5.32 -18.58
N ASP A 23 -13.08 -4.87 -19.73
CA ASP A 23 -13.17 -3.44 -20.05
C ASP A 23 -14.18 -2.67 -19.19
N ASN A 24 -15.05 -3.37 -18.48
CA ASN A 24 -15.97 -2.80 -17.49
C ASN A 24 -15.38 -2.78 -16.08
N ASN A 25 -14.08 -3.06 -15.92
CA ASN A 25 -13.37 -2.74 -14.69
C ASN A 25 -13.49 -1.24 -14.37
N PHE A 26 -13.73 -0.92 -13.10
CA PHE A 26 -13.99 0.44 -12.65
C PHE A 26 -12.88 1.45 -12.99
N VAL A 27 -11.60 1.02 -13.10
CA VAL A 27 -10.49 1.89 -13.51
C VAL A 27 -10.65 2.32 -14.98
N LYS A 28 -10.93 1.36 -15.87
CA LYS A 28 -11.15 1.61 -17.30
C LYS A 28 -12.44 2.37 -17.58
N VAL A 29 -13.49 2.10 -16.80
CA VAL A 29 -14.74 2.87 -16.87
C VAL A 29 -14.50 4.33 -16.47
N ALA A 30 -13.71 4.58 -15.41
CA ALA A 30 -13.38 5.95 -15.00
C ALA A 30 -12.62 6.72 -16.08
N ALA A 31 -11.70 6.07 -16.81
CA ALA A 31 -10.99 6.67 -17.94
C ALA A 31 -11.96 7.10 -19.05
N ARG A 32 -12.81 6.18 -19.54
CA ARG A 32 -13.81 6.47 -20.58
C ARG A 32 -14.79 7.55 -20.15
N LEU A 33 -15.26 7.51 -18.90
CA LEU A 33 -16.18 8.52 -18.37
C LEU A 33 -15.53 9.91 -18.37
N ALA A 34 -14.23 10.00 -18.03
CA ALA A 34 -13.52 11.27 -18.10
C ALA A 34 -13.48 11.79 -19.56
N ASP A 35 -13.23 10.91 -20.53
CA ASP A 35 -13.23 11.26 -21.96
C ASP A 35 -14.62 11.72 -22.45
N GLU A 36 -15.69 11.06 -22.02
CA GLU A 36 -17.09 11.39 -22.35
C GLU A 36 -17.54 12.74 -21.76
N LEU A 37 -17.07 13.07 -20.55
CA LEU A 37 -17.44 14.30 -19.86
C LEU A 37 -16.63 15.52 -20.32
N ARG A 38 -15.39 15.34 -20.80
CA ARG A 38 -14.53 16.45 -21.24
C ARG A 38 -15.19 17.40 -22.24
N PRO A 39 -15.86 16.93 -23.32
CA PRO A 39 -16.47 17.83 -24.31
C PRO A 39 -17.63 18.67 -23.78
N THR A 40 -18.29 18.22 -22.70
CA THR A 40 -19.52 18.85 -22.19
C THR A 40 -19.30 19.64 -20.89
N ASN A 41 -18.09 19.60 -20.33
CA ASN A 41 -17.76 20.27 -19.08
C ASN A 41 -16.78 21.43 -19.31
N ASN A 42 -17.29 22.65 -19.17
CA ASN A 42 -16.52 23.88 -19.40
C ASN A 42 -15.49 24.20 -18.29
N ASN A 43 -15.47 23.44 -17.20
CA ASN A 43 -14.56 23.64 -16.06
C ASN A 43 -13.38 22.65 -16.05
N GLY A 44 -13.26 21.81 -17.09
CA GLY A 44 -12.21 20.80 -17.22
C GLY A 44 -12.53 19.49 -16.49
N VAL A 45 -12.11 18.38 -17.09
CA VAL A 45 -12.28 17.03 -16.53
C VAL A 45 -10.99 16.25 -16.67
N ILE A 46 -10.48 15.77 -15.54
CA ILE A 46 -9.28 14.94 -15.48
C ILE A 46 -9.62 13.51 -15.04
N TRP A 47 -8.90 12.54 -15.59
CA TRP A 47 -8.83 11.22 -15.00
C TRP A 47 -7.60 11.20 -14.08
N ALA A 48 -7.83 11.06 -12.77
CA ALA A 48 -6.74 11.08 -11.79
C ALA A 48 -5.64 10.04 -12.08
N ASN A 49 -6.06 8.89 -12.64
CA ASN A 49 -5.18 7.83 -13.12
C ASN A 49 -4.07 7.41 -12.13
N GLN A 50 -4.42 7.14 -10.88
CA GLN A 50 -3.46 6.98 -9.79
C GLN A 50 -2.39 5.87 -10.00
N PHE A 51 -2.64 4.91 -10.89
CA PHE A 51 -1.72 3.80 -11.14
C PHE A 51 -0.59 4.21 -12.09
N ASP A 52 -0.88 5.02 -13.11
CA ASP A 52 0.10 5.39 -14.14
C ASP A 52 0.50 6.88 -14.09
N ASN A 53 -0.21 7.70 -13.31
CA ASN A 53 0.12 9.12 -13.16
C ASN A 53 1.33 9.30 -12.24
N VAL A 54 2.48 9.62 -12.83
CA VAL A 54 3.76 9.82 -12.14
C VAL A 54 3.75 10.92 -11.08
N ALA A 55 2.75 11.81 -11.09
CA ALA A 55 2.54 12.78 -10.01
C ALA A 55 2.34 12.08 -8.64
N ASN A 56 1.83 10.84 -8.64
CA ASN A 56 1.68 10.01 -7.44
C ASN A 56 3.06 9.75 -6.77
N ALA A 57 3.99 9.15 -7.50
CA ALA A 57 5.33 8.89 -6.99
C ALA A 57 6.09 10.19 -6.70
N LYS A 58 5.90 11.22 -7.53
CA LYS A 58 6.52 12.54 -7.33
C LYS A 58 6.13 13.15 -5.98
N GLY A 59 4.85 13.07 -5.58
CA GLY A 59 4.40 13.58 -4.28
C GLY A 59 5.13 12.92 -3.10
N HIS A 60 5.40 11.62 -3.18
CA HIS A 60 6.17 10.92 -2.16
C HIS A 60 7.67 11.21 -2.22
N TYR A 61 8.22 11.50 -3.40
CA TYR A 61 9.61 11.93 -3.54
C TYR A 61 9.84 13.33 -2.95
N GLU A 62 8.97 14.30 -3.26
CA GLU A 62 9.10 15.69 -2.82
C GLU A 62 8.61 15.91 -1.38
N GLY A 63 7.71 15.06 -0.89
CA GLY A 63 7.18 15.11 0.48
C GLY A 63 7.74 13.98 1.35
N THR A 64 7.04 12.85 1.38
CA THR A 64 7.27 11.74 2.34
C THR A 64 8.74 11.32 2.47
N GLY A 65 9.46 11.18 1.36
CA GLY A 65 10.87 10.79 1.37
C GLY A 65 11.79 11.85 1.96
N GLN A 66 11.51 13.14 1.74
CA GLN A 66 12.25 14.24 2.37
C GLN A 66 11.97 14.29 3.87
N GLU A 67 10.69 14.17 4.26
CA GLU A 67 10.28 14.16 5.67
C GLU A 67 10.97 13.03 6.45
N ILE A 68 11.02 11.82 5.88
CA ILE A 68 11.70 10.68 6.52
C ILE A 68 13.20 10.97 6.69
N TRP A 69 13.86 11.50 5.67
CA TRP A 69 15.29 11.83 5.75
C TRP A 69 15.57 12.86 6.85
N GLU A 70 14.79 13.95 6.88
CA GLU A 70 14.92 15.02 7.86
C GLU A 70 14.62 14.54 9.27
N GLN A 71 13.49 13.84 9.48
CA GLN A 71 13.04 13.38 10.80
C GLN A 71 13.92 12.28 11.40
N THR A 72 14.71 11.60 10.58
CA THR A 72 15.70 10.61 11.04
C THR A 72 17.11 11.18 11.18
N ASP A 73 17.31 12.50 10.98
CA ASP A 73 18.63 13.13 10.88
C ASP A 73 19.56 12.44 9.86
N GLY A 74 19.01 11.90 8.77
CA GLY A 74 19.76 11.11 7.79
C GLY A 74 20.27 9.75 8.29
N LYS A 75 19.76 9.24 9.43
CA LYS A 75 20.19 7.97 10.05
C LYS A 75 19.35 6.76 9.64
N ILE A 76 18.39 6.92 8.74
CA ILE A 76 17.63 5.79 8.21
C ILE A 76 18.56 4.79 7.50
N ASP A 77 18.47 3.51 7.88
CA ASP A 77 19.21 2.41 7.26
C ASP A 77 18.34 1.61 6.29
N GLY A 78 17.02 1.59 6.54
CA GLY A 78 16.08 0.81 5.73
C GLY A 78 14.68 1.40 5.68
N PHE A 79 14.06 1.30 4.52
CA PHE A 79 12.65 1.62 4.29
C PHE A 79 11.92 0.40 3.72
N VAL A 80 10.72 0.15 4.22
CA VAL A 80 9.89 -0.96 3.74
C VAL A 80 8.43 -0.57 3.76
N CYS A 81 7.71 -0.88 2.68
CA CYS A 81 6.25 -0.80 2.67
C CYS A 81 5.65 -1.73 1.61
N SER A 82 4.36 -1.97 1.71
CA SER A 82 3.54 -2.62 0.69
C SER A 82 3.28 -1.69 -0.50
N SER A 83 2.79 -2.26 -1.60
CA SER A 83 2.50 -1.52 -2.82
C SER A 83 1.05 -1.73 -3.27
N GLY A 84 0.37 -0.63 -3.55
CA GLY A 84 -0.87 -0.60 -4.33
C GLY A 84 -0.60 -0.03 -5.72
N THR A 85 -0.47 1.30 -5.79
CA THR A 85 -0.11 2.01 -7.02
C THR A 85 1.40 2.12 -7.23
N GLY A 86 2.24 1.59 -6.34
CA GLY A 86 3.70 1.80 -6.38
C GLY A 86 4.20 3.20 -6.00
N GLY A 87 3.33 4.22 -5.93
CA GLY A 87 3.73 5.61 -5.71
C GLY A 87 4.53 5.83 -4.42
N THR A 88 4.08 5.27 -3.29
CA THR A 88 4.75 5.43 -2.00
C THR A 88 6.13 4.79 -1.99
N ILE A 89 6.23 3.51 -2.34
CA ILE A 89 7.53 2.82 -2.34
C ILE A 89 8.47 3.47 -3.35
N SER A 90 8.01 3.80 -4.56
CA SER A 90 8.85 4.41 -5.59
C SER A 90 9.36 5.79 -5.19
N GLY A 91 8.46 6.69 -4.80
CA GLY A 91 8.82 8.07 -4.49
C GLY A 91 9.75 8.17 -3.30
N VAL A 92 9.44 7.47 -2.21
CA VAL A 92 10.31 7.44 -1.01
C VAL A 92 11.66 6.81 -1.33
N SER A 93 11.69 5.71 -2.08
CA SER A 93 12.96 5.05 -2.47
C SER A 93 13.88 5.97 -3.23
N ASN A 94 13.34 6.70 -4.22
CA ASN A 94 14.13 7.60 -5.05
C ASN A 94 14.68 8.77 -4.23
N ALA A 95 13.86 9.35 -3.35
CA ALA A 95 14.28 10.45 -2.47
C ALA A 95 15.39 10.02 -1.51
N LEU A 96 15.22 8.86 -0.87
CA LEU A 96 16.20 8.32 0.07
C LEU A 96 17.50 7.90 -0.61
N LYS A 97 17.42 7.19 -1.75
CA LYS A 97 18.62 6.72 -2.49
C LYS A 97 19.43 7.85 -3.10
N GLU A 98 18.81 9.00 -3.37
CA GLU A 98 19.55 10.21 -3.78
C GLU A 98 20.44 10.75 -2.65
N LYS A 99 19.98 10.66 -1.40
CA LYS A 99 20.75 11.07 -0.22
C LYS A 99 21.79 10.02 0.17
N ASN A 100 21.42 8.75 0.16
CA ASN A 100 22.29 7.64 0.49
C ASN A 100 21.87 6.36 -0.26
N LYS A 101 22.73 5.90 -1.18
CA LYS A 101 22.50 4.70 -2.01
C LYS A 101 22.53 3.39 -1.21
N ASP A 102 23.09 3.40 0.00
CA ASP A 102 23.22 2.20 0.84
C ASP A 102 21.94 1.85 1.60
N ILE A 103 20.98 2.77 1.67
CA ILE A 103 19.67 2.54 2.30
C ILE A 103 18.97 1.36 1.64
N LYS A 104 18.55 0.41 2.45
CA LYS A 104 17.84 -0.80 1.98
C LYS A 104 16.37 -0.48 1.74
N ILE A 105 15.86 -0.83 0.56
CA ILE A 105 14.47 -0.61 0.17
C ILE A 105 13.82 -1.96 -0.08
N TYR A 106 12.85 -2.34 0.76
CA TYR A 106 12.19 -3.64 0.63
C TYR A 106 10.69 -3.47 0.38
N LEU A 107 10.14 -4.32 -0.49
CA LEU A 107 8.69 -4.46 -0.65
C LEU A 107 8.16 -5.44 0.41
N ALA A 108 7.13 -5.04 1.16
CA ALA A 108 6.34 -5.96 1.99
C ALA A 108 5.06 -6.34 1.24
N ASP A 109 5.09 -7.47 0.54
CA ASP A 109 4.00 -7.87 -0.35
C ASP A 109 3.09 -8.90 0.34
N PRO A 110 1.76 -8.71 0.36
CA PRO A 110 0.87 -9.73 0.88
C PRO A 110 0.97 -11.01 0.04
N LYS A 111 0.90 -12.17 0.70
CA LYS A 111 0.95 -13.47 0.04
C LYS A 111 -0.11 -13.58 -1.06
N GLY A 112 0.32 -14.01 -2.25
CA GLY A 112 -0.52 -14.14 -3.44
C GLY A 112 -0.51 -12.93 -4.39
N SER A 113 0.14 -11.83 -4.01
CA SER A 113 0.45 -10.73 -4.93
C SER A 113 1.57 -11.09 -5.92
N ALA A 114 1.53 -10.51 -7.12
CA ALA A 114 2.52 -10.75 -8.18
C ALA A 114 3.88 -10.13 -7.89
N LEU A 115 3.91 -9.08 -7.06
CA LEU A 115 5.04 -8.16 -7.02
C LEU A 115 6.25 -8.80 -6.36
N TYR A 116 6.04 -9.60 -5.32
CA TYR A 116 7.08 -10.43 -4.71
C TYR A 116 7.71 -11.38 -5.73
N ASN A 117 6.89 -12.12 -6.50
CA ASN A 117 7.39 -13.04 -7.51
C ASN A 117 8.18 -12.29 -8.59
N TYR A 118 7.66 -11.15 -9.05
CA TYR A 118 8.35 -10.33 -10.02
C TYR A 118 9.73 -9.85 -9.52
N ILE A 119 9.83 -9.38 -8.27
CA ILE A 119 11.12 -8.97 -7.69
C ILE A 119 12.06 -10.17 -7.54
N LYS A 120 11.57 -11.32 -7.08
CA LYS A 120 12.42 -12.49 -6.78
C LYS A 120 12.85 -13.28 -8.00
N THR A 121 11.99 -13.40 -9.01
CA THR A 121 12.19 -14.31 -10.15
C THR A 121 12.13 -13.63 -11.50
N GLY A 122 11.75 -12.35 -11.57
CA GLY A 122 11.48 -11.65 -12.83
C GLY A 122 10.16 -12.06 -13.49
N GLU A 123 9.40 -12.99 -12.90
CA GLU A 123 8.13 -13.47 -13.46
C GLU A 123 6.93 -12.80 -12.79
N LEU A 124 6.09 -12.14 -13.58
CA LEU A 124 4.78 -11.67 -13.14
C LEU A 124 3.80 -12.85 -13.01
N LYS A 125 3.85 -13.56 -11.89
CA LYS A 125 2.85 -14.58 -11.53
C LYS A 125 1.86 -14.01 -10.51
N SER A 126 0.80 -13.36 -11.01
CA SER A 126 -0.51 -13.24 -10.35
C SER A 126 -1.61 -12.91 -11.38
N GLU A 127 -2.88 -13.19 -11.04
CA GLU A 127 -4.03 -12.96 -11.92
C GLU A 127 -4.50 -11.48 -12.00
N GLY A 128 -3.71 -10.52 -11.51
CA GLY A 128 -4.04 -9.08 -11.51
C GLY A 128 -2.94 -8.22 -12.13
N GLY A 129 -3.30 -7.40 -13.13
CA GLY A 129 -2.38 -6.52 -13.83
C GLY A 129 -2.43 -5.07 -13.33
N SER A 130 -1.28 -4.55 -12.90
CA SER A 130 -0.88 -3.15 -13.00
C SER A 130 0.65 -3.13 -12.92
N ILE A 131 1.31 -2.57 -13.93
CA ILE A 131 2.76 -2.47 -14.03
C ILE A 131 3.12 -1.11 -13.44
N THR A 132 3.04 -0.98 -12.12
CA THR A 132 3.36 0.30 -11.47
C THR A 132 4.86 0.54 -11.58
N GLU A 133 5.23 1.56 -12.37
CA GLU A 133 6.59 2.08 -12.43
C GLU A 133 7.07 2.38 -10.99
N GLY A 134 8.25 1.86 -10.64
CA GLY A 134 8.89 2.12 -9.35
C GLY A 134 8.97 0.96 -8.35
N ILE A 135 8.34 -0.20 -8.63
CA ILE A 135 8.69 -1.46 -7.93
C ILE A 135 10.17 -1.80 -8.15
N GLY A 136 10.72 -1.43 -9.31
CA GLY A 136 12.14 -1.61 -9.67
C GLY A 136 13.16 -0.84 -8.81
N SER A 137 12.72 0.06 -7.92
CA SER A 137 13.62 0.71 -6.94
C SER A 137 13.85 -0.14 -5.68
N SER A 138 13.00 -1.15 -5.44
CA SER A 138 13.14 -2.10 -4.32
C SER A 138 14.32 -3.02 -4.57
N SER A 139 15.22 -3.14 -3.59
CA SER A 139 16.33 -4.09 -3.67
C SER A 139 15.88 -5.54 -3.45
N ASP A 140 14.81 -5.73 -2.68
CA ASP A 140 14.25 -7.06 -2.43
C ASP A 140 12.78 -6.98 -1.95
N ALA A 141 12.16 -8.12 -1.70
CA ALA A 141 10.79 -8.24 -1.21
C ALA A 141 10.63 -9.35 -0.16
N TYR A 142 9.65 -9.15 0.73
CA TYR A 142 9.12 -10.17 1.61
C TYR A 142 7.69 -10.51 1.23
N SER A 143 7.37 -11.80 1.20
CA SER A 143 5.98 -12.26 1.18
C SER A 143 5.50 -12.40 2.62
N ILE A 144 4.48 -11.61 2.99
CA ILE A 144 3.90 -11.56 4.33
C ILE A 144 2.53 -12.24 4.30
N ASP A 145 2.33 -13.17 5.23
CA ASP A 145 1.08 -13.90 5.36
C ASP A 145 0.15 -13.17 6.35
N ASP A 146 -1.17 -13.23 6.14
CA ASP A 146 -2.15 -12.63 7.05
C ASP A 146 -2.05 -13.24 8.46
N HIS A 147 -1.58 -14.49 8.59
CA HIS A 147 -1.29 -15.13 9.87
C HIS A 147 -0.16 -14.45 10.66
N GLU A 148 0.73 -13.70 10.00
CA GLU A 148 1.78 -12.90 10.62
C GLU A 148 1.34 -11.45 10.85
N ALA A 149 0.65 -10.86 9.88
CA ALA A 149 0.28 -9.44 9.92
C ALA A 149 -0.86 -9.13 10.89
N LEU A 150 -1.87 -10.01 11.02
CA LEU A 150 -3.03 -9.75 11.88
C LEU A 150 -2.68 -9.75 13.38
N PRO A 151 -1.90 -10.69 13.92
CA PRO A 151 -1.48 -10.64 15.32
C PRO A 151 -0.78 -9.34 15.69
N ILE A 152 0.13 -8.85 14.83
CA ILE A 152 0.82 -7.56 15.01
C ILE A 152 -0.19 -6.41 15.20
N LEU A 153 -1.23 -6.36 14.37
CA LEU A 153 -2.26 -5.32 14.47
C LEU A 153 -3.08 -5.41 15.76
N TYR A 154 -3.40 -6.63 16.21
CA TYR A 154 -4.11 -6.80 17.47
C TYR A 154 -3.24 -6.46 18.68
N ASP A 155 -1.95 -6.81 18.63
CA ASP A 155 -0.97 -6.45 19.66
C ASP A 155 -0.79 -4.93 19.75
N LEU A 156 -0.72 -4.22 18.62
CA LEU A 156 -0.67 -2.75 18.57
C LEU A 156 -1.88 -2.09 19.25
N ILE A 157 -3.07 -2.67 19.08
CA ILE A 157 -4.29 -2.17 19.74
C ILE A 157 -4.17 -2.34 21.26
N GLN A 158 -3.75 -3.52 21.72
CA GLN A 158 -3.70 -3.84 23.16
C GLN A 158 -2.56 -3.13 23.89
N ASN A 159 -1.40 -3.04 23.26
CA ASN A 159 -0.17 -2.66 23.93
C ASN A 159 0.27 -1.23 23.61
N GLU A 160 -0.16 -0.67 22.48
CA GLU A 160 0.32 0.64 21.99
C GLU A 160 -0.82 1.63 21.68
N GLY A 161 -2.09 1.20 21.79
CA GLY A 161 -3.26 2.05 21.53
C GLY A 161 -3.45 2.43 20.06
N LEU A 162 -2.78 1.74 19.13
CA LEU A 162 -2.82 2.03 17.70
C LEU A 162 -3.78 1.07 16.99
N SER A 163 -4.90 1.59 16.48
CA SER A 163 -5.88 0.81 15.71
C SER A 163 -5.79 1.11 14.22
N LEU A 164 -5.09 0.24 13.49
CA LEU A 164 -4.63 0.50 12.12
C LEU A 164 -5.20 -0.48 11.09
N GLY A 165 -5.20 -0.06 9.82
CA GLY A 165 -5.64 -0.87 8.69
C GLY A 165 -4.72 -2.04 8.37
N THR A 166 -5.20 -2.99 7.56
CA THR A 166 -4.52 -4.28 7.32
C THR A 166 -3.15 -4.13 6.63
N SER A 167 -2.97 -3.13 5.77
CA SER A 167 -1.67 -2.86 5.13
C SER A 167 -0.60 -2.44 6.14
N CYS A 168 -0.98 -1.84 7.27
CA CYS A 168 -0.04 -1.48 8.34
C CYS A 168 0.56 -2.75 8.97
N GLY A 169 -0.22 -3.82 9.13
CA GLY A 169 0.30 -5.10 9.63
C GLY A 169 1.33 -5.71 8.69
N ILE A 170 1.08 -5.66 7.39
CA ILE A 170 2.02 -6.12 6.35
C ILE A 170 3.32 -5.29 6.40
N ASN A 171 3.18 -3.96 6.47
CA ASN A 171 4.27 -3.01 6.54
C ASN A 171 5.15 -3.24 7.79
N ILE A 172 4.54 -3.40 8.96
CA ILE A 172 5.25 -3.62 10.24
C ILE A 172 5.91 -5.00 10.27
N ALA A 173 5.25 -6.05 9.75
CA ALA A 173 5.88 -7.36 9.60
C ALA A 173 7.14 -7.27 8.71
N GLY A 174 7.05 -6.53 7.58
CA GLY A 174 8.19 -6.22 6.73
C GLY A 174 9.30 -5.46 7.46
N ALA A 175 8.95 -4.47 8.29
CA ALA A 175 9.90 -3.70 9.10
C ALA A 175 10.61 -4.57 10.14
N ILE A 176 9.88 -5.46 10.82
CA ILE A 176 10.46 -6.43 11.77
C ILE A 176 11.45 -7.37 11.07
N ARG A 177 11.10 -7.86 9.87
CA ARG A 177 11.98 -8.73 9.08
C ARG A 177 13.24 -7.98 8.63
N LEU A 178 13.09 -6.77 8.11
CA LEU A 178 14.23 -5.94 7.69
C LEU A 178 15.14 -5.61 8.89
N ALA A 179 14.57 -5.24 10.04
CA ALA A 179 15.34 -4.99 11.26
C ALA A 179 16.14 -6.21 11.71
N LYS A 180 15.55 -7.41 11.63
CA LYS A 180 16.26 -8.68 11.94
C LYS A 180 17.41 -8.94 10.95
N GLU A 181 17.22 -8.60 9.68
CA GLU A 181 18.23 -8.78 8.63
C GLU A 181 19.40 -7.80 8.76
N LEU A 182 19.13 -6.52 9.06
CA LEU A 182 20.19 -5.52 9.21
C LEU A 182 20.90 -5.57 10.58
N GLY A 183 20.26 -6.18 11.58
CA GLY A 183 20.79 -6.33 12.92
C GLY A 183 20.52 -5.12 13.84
N PRO A 184 20.93 -5.22 15.12
CA PRO A 184 20.67 -4.20 16.13
C PRO A 184 21.36 -2.87 15.82
N GLY A 185 20.78 -1.77 16.32
CA GLY A 185 21.31 -0.41 16.16
C GLY A 185 20.95 0.28 14.84
N LYS A 186 20.04 -0.33 14.07
CA LYS A 186 19.59 0.16 12.76
C LYS A 186 18.26 0.88 12.85
N THR A 187 18.10 1.93 12.04
CA THR A 187 16.86 2.71 11.94
C THR A 187 16.04 2.26 10.74
N ILE A 188 14.88 1.66 10.99
CA ILE A 188 13.95 1.22 9.95
C ILE A 188 12.70 2.09 9.98
N VAL A 189 12.24 2.55 8.82
CA VAL A 189 10.99 3.29 8.67
C VAL A 189 10.00 2.51 7.80
N THR A 190 8.74 2.54 8.20
CA THR A 190 7.62 2.02 7.42
C THR A 190 6.41 2.96 7.51
N ILE A 191 5.31 2.65 6.82
CA ILE A 191 4.15 3.52 6.71
C ILE A 191 2.94 2.94 7.44
N LEU A 192 2.28 3.76 8.26
CA LEU A 192 1.00 3.43 8.89
C LEU A 192 -0.13 4.11 8.09
N CYS A 193 -0.62 3.41 7.06
CA CYS A 193 -1.42 3.98 5.97
C CYS A 193 -2.77 4.57 6.41
N ASP A 194 -3.54 3.84 7.22
CA ASP A 194 -4.84 4.30 7.70
C ASP A 194 -5.34 3.56 8.95
N ARG A 195 -6.55 3.93 9.37
CA ARG A 195 -7.22 3.43 10.57
C ARG A 195 -8.04 2.17 10.29
N SER A 196 -8.20 1.34 11.32
CA SER A 196 -8.87 0.04 11.25
C SER A 196 -10.40 0.11 11.04
N ASP A 197 -11.05 1.25 11.32
CA ASP A 197 -12.52 1.40 11.32
C ASP A 197 -13.14 1.07 9.95
N LYS A 198 -12.41 1.34 8.87
CA LYS A 198 -12.82 1.03 7.49
C LYS A 198 -12.88 -0.46 7.18
N TYR A 199 -12.32 -1.30 8.06
CA TYR A 199 -12.14 -2.74 7.90
C TYR A 199 -12.93 -3.57 8.93
N ALA A 200 -13.73 -2.91 9.78
CA ALA A 200 -14.37 -3.55 10.92
C ALA A 200 -15.24 -4.77 10.56
N THR A 201 -15.92 -4.76 9.42
CA THR A 201 -16.77 -5.87 8.97
C THR A 201 -16.00 -7.16 8.62
N LYS A 202 -14.67 -7.10 8.55
CA LYS A 202 -13.79 -8.25 8.28
C LYS A 202 -12.75 -8.44 9.38
N MET A 203 -11.92 -7.43 9.62
CA MET A 203 -10.80 -7.47 10.57
C MET A 203 -11.26 -7.63 12.02
N PHE A 204 -12.46 -7.16 12.37
CA PHE A 204 -13.05 -7.33 13.70
C PHE A 204 -14.29 -8.24 13.65
N ASN A 205 -14.41 -9.07 12.62
CA ASN A 205 -15.49 -10.04 12.50
C ASN A 205 -14.95 -11.44 12.78
N LYS A 206 -15.21 -11.94 13.99
CA LYS A 206 -14.76 -13.26 14.47
C LYS A 206 -15.24 -14.41 13.58
N GLU A 207 -16.46 -14.34 13.05
CA GLU A 207 -17.02 -15.39 12.18
C GLU A 207 -16.28 -15.42 10.84
N PHE A 208 -16.07 -14.24 10.24
CA PHE A 208 -15.28 -14.11 9.01
C PHE A 208 -13.84 -14.62 9.20
N LEU A 209 -13.19 -14.25 10.31
CA LEU A 209 -11.82 -14.69 10.60
C LEU A 209 -11.75 -16.21 10.78
N LYS A 210 -12.70 -16.81 11.51
CA LYS A 210 -12.81 -18.27 11.65
C LYS A 210 -13.05 -18.97 10.30
N GLU A 211 -13.96 -18.44 9.47
CA GLU A 211 -14.25 -18.98 8.14
C GLU A 211 -12.99 -18.99 7.26
N LYS A 212 -12.19 -17.91 7.33
CA LYS A 212 -10.93 -17.77 6.61
C LYS A 212 -9.74 -18.44 7.31
N LYS A 213 -9.95 -19.09 8.46
CA LYS A 213 -8.93 -19.70 9.32
C LYS A 213 -7.84 -18.72 9.77
N LEU A 214 -8.17 -17.43 9.88
CA LEU A 214 -7.27 -16.36 10.28
C LEU A 214 -7.22 -16.19 11.80
N PRO A 215 -6.09 -15.70 12.36
CA PRO A 215 -6.00 -15.42 13.79
C PRO A 215 -6.92 -14.24 14.18
N TYR A 216 -7.38 -14.30 15.42
CA TYR A 216 -8.15 -13.24 16.05
C TYR A 216 -7.81 -13.20 17.55
N PRO A 217 -7.88 -12.03 18.21
CA PRO A 217 -7.49 -11.90 19.59
C PRO A 217 -8.62 -12.33 20.53
N SER A 218 -8.29 -12.59 21.80
CA SER A 218 -9.27 -13.06 22.80
C SER A 218 -10.33 -12.02 23.18
N TRP A 219 -10.02 -10.73 23.02
CA TRP A 219 -10.94 -9.62 23.30
C TRP A 219 -11.99 -9.39 22.20
N LEU A 220 -11.89 -10.12 21.09
CA LEU A 220 -12.86 -10.12 20.00
C LEU A 220 -13.91 -11.24 20.15
#